data_AF-A0A081RHV3-F1
#
_entry.id   AF-A0A081RHV3-F1
#
_cell.length_a   1.000
_cell.length_b   1.000
_cell.length_c   1.000
_cell.angle_alpha   90.00
_cell.angle_beta   90.00
_cell.angle_gamma   90.00
#
_symmetry.space_group_name_H-M   'P 1'
#
loop_
_entity.id
_entity.type
_entity.pdbx_description
1 polymer ?
#
loop_
_entity_poly.entity_id
_entity_poly.type
_entity_poly.pdbx_seq_one_letter_code
_entity_poly.pdbx_strand_id
1 'polypeptide(L)' 'MCNGYRLEVNVASIAEDFEELKLKIKFSEGVPNVAPRADIKITDAAPIVRGRRGSRRRRSRPASLELART' A
#
# COMPACT_ATOMS: atom_id res chain seq x y z
N MET A 1 -16.27 -13.18 -5.15
CA MET A 1 -15.22 -12.95 -6.16
C MET A 1 -14.93 -11.45 -6.17
N CYS A 2 -13.83 -10.97 -5.57
CA CYS A 2 -13.58 -9.55 -5.25
C CYS A 2 -12.61 -8.85 -6.21
N ASN A 3 -12.59 -9.25 -7.50
CA ASN A 3 -11.64 -8.70 -8.47
C ASN A 3 -12.01 -7.30 -8.97
N GLY A 4 -13.17 -6.77 -8.56
CA GLY A 4 -13.59 -5.39 -8.78
C GLY A 4 -14.01 -4.74 -7.47
N TYR A 5 -13.74 -3.46 -7.32
CA TYR A 5 -14.04 -2.70 -6.11
C TYR A 5 -14.39 -1.23 -6.41
N ARG A 6 -14.91 -0.54 -5.40
CA ARG A 6 -15.25 0.89 -5.44
C ARG A 6 -14.31 1.65 -4.52
N LEU A 7 -13.80 2.79 -5.00
CA LEU A 7 -13.05 3.76 -4.21
C LEU A 7 -13.72 5.12 -4.41
N GLU A 8 -14.75 5.40 -3.62
CA GLU A 8 -15.55 6.65 -3.71
C GLU A 8 -14.96 7.78 -2.85
N VAL A 9 -13.80 7.54 -2.23
CA VAL A 9 -13.12 8.49 -1.34
C VAL A 9 -11.93 9.12 -2.07
N ASN A 10 -11.74 10.42 -1.87
CA ASN A 10 -10.61 11.15 -2.43
C ASN A 10 -9.31 10.79 -1.68
N VAL A 11 -8.19 10.77 -2.40
CA VAL A 11 -6.83 10.56 -1.86
C VAL A 11 -6.49 11.56 -0.75
N ALA A 12 -7.01 12.79 -0.81
CA ALA A 12 -6.82 13.80 0.24
C ALA A 12 -7.43 13.36 1.58
N SER A 13 -8.69 12.90 1.58
CA SER A 13 -9.36 12.39 2.79
C SER A 13 -8.66 11.15 3.33
N ILE A 14 -8.19 10.24 2.46
CA ILE A 14 -7.38 9.10 2.89
C ILE A 14 -6.09 9.58 3.57
N ALA A 15 -5.45 10.65 3.09
CA ALA A 15 -4.24 11.16 3.75
C ALA A 15 -4.54 11.71 5.16
N GLU A 16 -5.66 12.42 5.32
CA GLU A 16 -6.14 12.95 6.60
C GLU A 16 -6.46 11.83 7.61
N ASP A 17 -7.17 10.78 7.17
CA ASP A 17 -7.48 9.61 8.02
C ASP A 17 -6.21 8.94 8.56
N PHE A 18 -5.16 8.87 7.75
CA PHE A 18 -3.88 8.31 8.18
C PHE A 18 -3.10 9.26 9.10
N GLU A 19 -3.25 10.59 8.96
CA GLU A 19 -2.67 11.55 9.90
C GLU A 19 -3.31 11.45 11.29
N GLU A 20 -4.63 11.23 11.39
CA GLU A 20 -5.31 10.97 12.66
C GLU A 20 -4.74 9.73 13.37
N LEU A 21 -4.38 8.70 12.58
CA LEU A 21 -3.69 7.50 13.06
C LEU A 21 -2.19 7.70 13.32
N LYS A 22 -1.67 8.92 13.21
CA LYS A 22 -0.25 9.29 13.35
C LYS A 22 0.68 8.60 12.34
N LEU A 23 0.13 8.16 11.21
CA LEU A 23 0.87 7.53 10.11
C LEU A 23 1.07 8.53 8.98
N LYS A 24 2.22 9.23 8.98
CA LYS A 24 2.54 10.19 7.91
C LYS A 24 2.73 9.49 6.57
N ILE A 25 1.83 9.76 5.62
CA ILE A 25 1.97 9.32 4.23
C ILE A 25 2.94 10.25 3.49
N LYS A 26 3.82 9.66 2.69
CA LYS A 26 4.68 10.40 1.76
C LYS A 26 4.33 9.99 0.33
N PHE A 27 4.10 10.98 -0.52
CA PHE A 27 3.85 10.76 -1.93
C PHE A 27 5.18 10.72 -2.68
N SER A 28 5.48 9.60 -3.35
CA SER A 28 6.79 9.39 -4.00
C SER A 28 6.97 10.15 -5.31
N GLU A 29 5.90 10.35 -6.07
CA GLU A 29 5.90 10.96 -7.41
C GLU A 29 4.96 12.19 -7.49
N GLY A 30 4.62 12.78 -6.34
CA GLY A 30 3.57 13.80 -6.21
C GLY A 30 2.22 13.22 -5.78
N VAL A 31 1.26 14.10 -5.44
CA VAL A 31 -0.09 13.69 -5.00
C VAL A 31 -0.78 12.93 -6.14
N PRO A 32 -1.19 11.66 -5.95
CA PRO A 32 -1.91 10.92 -6.97
C PRO A 32 -3.19 11.64 -7.37
N ASN A 33 -3.27 12.16 -8.60
CA ASN A 33 -4.46 12.81 -9.13
C ASN A 33 -5.47 11.76 -9.63
N VAL A 34 -6.03 11.00 -8.68
CA VAL A 34 -7.00 9.93 -8.99
C VAL A 34 -8.36 10.34 -8.46
N ALA A 35 -9.33 10.48 -9.37
CA ALA A 35 -10.71 10.76 -9.00
C ALA A 35 -11.35 9.55 -8.29
N PRO A 36 -12.32 9.79 -7.39
CA PRO A 36 -13.21 8.75 -6.87
C PRO A 36 -13.89 7.96 -8.00
N ARG A 37 -13.90 6.63 -7.90
CA ARG A 37 -14.45 5.73 -8.92
C ARG A 37 -15.26 4.60 -8.28
N ALA A 38 -16.48 4.42 -8.78
CA ALA A 38 -17.40 3.37 -8.34
C ALA A 38 -17.22 2.02 -9.05
N ASP A 39 -16.32 1.93 -10.03
CA ASP A 39 -16.01 0.69 -10.73
C ASP A 39 -14.51 0.68 -11.11
N ILE A 40 -13.72 -0.07 -10.35
CA ILE A 40 -12.29 -0.28 -10.59
C ILE A 40 -12.09 -1.77 -10.88
N LYS A 41 -11.54 -2.07 -12.07
CA LYS A 41 -11.24 -3.43 -12.53
C LYS A 41 -9.81 -3.83 -12.18
N ILE A 42 -9.52 -5.12 -12.27
CA ILE A 42 -8.21 -5.70 -11.93
C ILE A 42 -7.04 -5.07 -12.71
N THR A 43 -7.29 -4.58 -13.93
CA THR A 43 -6.27 -3.96 -14.80
C THR A 43 -6.10 -2.46 -14.59
N ASP A 44 -6.97 -1.83 -13.81
CA ASP A 44 -6.99 -0.38 -13.68
C ASP A 44 -5.93 0.10 -12.69
N ALA A 45 -5.25 1.19 -13.04
CA ALA A 45 -4.35 1.86 -12.10
C ALA A 45 -5.17 2.45 -10.94
N ALA A 46 -4.70 2.23 -9.71
CA ALA A 46 -5.31 2.74 -8.50
C ALA A 46 -4.24 3.05 -7.44
N PRO A 47 -4.49 4.01 -6.53
CA PRO A 47 -3.53 4.37 -5.50
C PRO A 47 -3.35 3.23 -4.49
N ILE A 48 -2.11 3.00 -4.06
CA ILE A 48 -1.76 2.01 -3.03
C ILE A 48 -0.97 2.66 -1.90
N VAL A 49 -1.30 2.33 -0.66
CA VAL A 49 -0.49 2.68 0.51
C VAL A 49 0.50 1.55 0.76
N ARG A 50 1.79 1.84 0.65
CA ARG A 50 2.86 0.85 0.87
C ARG A 50 3.77 1.26 2.02
N GLY A 51 4.18 0.27 2.84
CA GLY A 51 5.20 0.48 3.85
C GLY A 51 6.55 0.83 3.21
N ARG A 52 7.25 1.83 3.73
CA ARG A 52 8.57 2.23 3.22
C ARG A 52 9.61 1.15 3.52
N ARG A 53 10.41 0.76 2.53
CA ARG A 53 11.52 -0.20 2.68
C ARG A 53 12.53 0.37 3.69
N GLY A 54 12.77 -0.35 4.78
CA GLY A 54 13.64 0.06 5.89
C GLY A 54 13.02 -0.03 7.30
N SER A 55 11.68 -0.04 7.43
CA SER A 55 11.00 -0.14 8.75
C SER A 55 10.67 -1.56 9.20
N ARG A 56 10.73 -2.55 8.30
CA ARG A 56 10.70 -3.96 8.68
C ARG A 56 12.13 -4.49 8.68
N ARG A 57 12.61 -4.89 9.85
CA ARG A 57 13.71 -5.85 9.98
C ARG A 57 13.37 -7.00 9.05
N ARG A 58 14.12 -7.14 7.94
CA ARG A 58 14.09 -8.34 7.11
C ARG A 58 14.18 -9.48 8.12
N ARG A 59 13.17 -10.34 8.23
CA ARG A 59 13.40 -11.62 8.90
C ARG A 59 14.45 -12.28 8.00
N SER A 60 15.72 -12.09 8.34
CA SER A 60 16.78 -12.95 7.86
C SER A 60 16.24 -14.35 8.12
N ARG A 61 16.11 -15.15 7.07
CA ARG A 61 15.85 -16.58 7.28
C ARG A 61 16.88 -17.03 8.30
N PRO A 62 16.49 -17.66 9.42
CA PRO A 62 17.47 -18.11 10.38
C PRO A 62 18.40 -19.06 9.64
N ALA A 63 19.72 -18.88 9.80
CA ALA A 63 20.74 -19.66 9.11
C ALA A 63 20.55 -21.19 9.30
N SER A 64 19.83 -21.60 10.35
CA SER A 64 19.45 -22.98 10.64
C SER A 64 18.54 -23.63 9.57
N LEU A 65 17.85 -22.86 8.71
CA LEU A 65 17.07 -23.39 7.59
C LEU A 65 17.88 -23.52 6.29
N GLU A 66 19.14 -23.08 6.27
CA GLU A 66 20.05 -23.19 5.11
C GLU A 66 20.85 -24.50 5.16
N LEU A 67 21.10 -25.05 6.36
CA LEU A 67 21.84 -26.30 6.56
C LEU A 67 21.04 -27.59 6.23
N ALA A 68 19.72 -27.48 6.01
CA ALA A 68 18.85 -28.62 5.69
C ALA A 68 18.73 -28.88 4.17
N ARG A 69 19.69 -28.38 3.38
CA ARG A 69 19.73 -28.51 1.90
C ARG A 69 20.93 -29.31 1.38
N THR A 70 21.67 -29.97 2.26
CA THR A 70 22.70 -30.98 1.95
C THR A 70 22.30 -32.28 2.59
#